data_AF-A0A1C2AVN7-F1
#
_entry.id   AF-A0A1C2AVN7-F1
#
_cell.length_a   1.000
_cell.length_b   1.000
_cell.length_c   1.000
_cell.angle_alpha   90.00
_cell.angle_beta   90.00
_cell.angle_gamma   90.00
#
_symmetry.space_group_name_H-M   'P 1'
#
loop_
_entity.id
_entity.type
_entity.pdbx_description
1 polymer ?
#
loop_
_entity_poly.entity_id
_entity_poly.type
_entity_poly.pdbx_seq_one_letter_code
_entity_poly.pdbx_strand_id
1 'polypeptide(L)'
;INFKMYKKEFANSNLKSLITTQGNFLIKLGILKRAEIISKNIQFSKKADIFYRIKRLIDAKYMGSLFKVLFVSKFKNNFNLGFK
;
A
#
# COMPACT_ATOMS: atom_id res chain seq x y z
N ILE A 1 -13.76 -9.10 -2.16
CA ILE A 1 -13.40 -8.66 -3.53
C ILE A 1 -12.57 -9.74 -4.21
N ASN A 2 -12.91 -10.15 -5.44
CA ASN A 2 -12.17 -11.17 -6.18
C ASN A 2 -11.14 -10.54 -7.14
N PHE A 3 -9.92 -10.32 -6.64
CA PHE A 3 -8.83 -9.72 -7.44
C PHE A 3 -8.34 -10.60 -8.60
N LYS A 4 -8.53 -11.92 -8.52
CA LYS A 4 -8.18 -12.85 -9.61
C LYS A 4 -9.09 -12.64 -10.81
N MET A 5 -10.39 -12.46 -10.57
CA MET A 5 -11.36 -12.13 -11.62
C MET A 5 -11.03 -10.80 -12.28
N TYR A 6 -10.80 -9.73 -11.49
CA TYR A 6 -10.44 -8.42 -12.04
C TYR A 6 -9.18 -8.45 -12.90
N LYS A 7 -8.13 -9.18 -12.47
CA LYS A 7 -6.91 -9.34 -13.26
C LYS A 7 -7.20 -9.95 -14.64
N LYS A 8 -8.13 -10.91 -14.71
CA LYS A 8 -8.56 -11.53 -15.98
C LYS A 8 -9.30 -10.53 -16.87
N GLU A 9 -10.26 -9.79 -16.32
CA GLU A 9 -11.05 -8.80 -17.08
C GLU A 9 -10.18 -7.68 -17.66
N PHE A 10 -9.21 -7.18 -16.90
CA PHE A 10 -8.27 -6.18 -17.40
C PHE A 10 -7.37 -6.72 -18.51
N ALA A 11 -6.90 -7.97 -18.39
CA ALA A 11 -6.12 -8.60 -19.43
C ALA A 11 -6.93 -8.76 -20.73
N ASN A 12 -8.19 -9.19 -20.64
CA ASN A 12 -9.10 -9.29 -21.80
C ASN A 12 -9.33 -7.93 -22.48
N SER A 13 -9.28 -6.85 -21.72
CA SER A 13 -9.46 -5.48 -22.21
C SER A 13 -8.15 -4.81 -22.65
N ASN A 14 -7.06 -5.57 -22.83
CA ASN A 14 -5.73 -5.04 -23.17
C ASN A 14 -5.22 -3.97 -22.18
N LEU A 15 -5.47 -4.17 -20.88
CA LEU A 15 -4.98 -3.32 -19.79
C LEU A 15 -3.95 -4.06 -18.94
N LYS A 16 -2.94 -3.31 -18.50
CA LYS A 16 -1.96 -3.75 -17.51
C LYS A 16 -2.55 -3.56 -16.12
N SER A 17 -2.47 -4.59 -15.28
CA SER A 17 -2.83 -4.51 -13.87
C SER A 17 -1.67 -4.93 -12.95
N LEU A 18 -1.48 -4.17 -11.88
CA LEU A 18 -0.54 -4.49 -10.79
C LEU A 18 -1.35 -4.63 -9.50
N ILE A 19 -1.05 -5.66 -8.71
CA ILE A 19 -1.71 -5.93 -7.43
C ILE A 19 -0.64 -6.17 -6.37
N THR A 20 -0.82 -5.57 -5.20
CA THR A 20 0.01 -5.79 -4.01
C THR A 20 -0.86 -5.74 -2.75
N THR A 21 -0.27 -6.00 -1.59
CA THR A 21 -0.94 -5.80 -0.30
C THR A 21 -0.80 -4.35 0.17
N GLN A 22 -1.74 -3.88 0.99
CA GLN A 22 -1.69 -2.53 1.55
C GLN A 22 -0.39 -2.29 2.33
N GLY A 23 0.04 -3.25 3.15
CA GLY A 23 1.27 -3.10 3.93
C GLY A 23 2.49 -2.93 3.04
N ASN A 24 2.67 -3.79 2.03
CA ASN A 24 3.77 -3.67 1.09
C ASN A 24 3.72 -2.34 0.32
N PHE A 25 2.53 -1.92 -0.10
CA PHE A 25 2.35 -0.65 -0.82
C PHE A 25 2.78 0.56 0.01
N LEU A 26 2.27 0.68 1.23
CA LEU A 26 2.55 1.81 2.12
C LEU A 26 4.01 1.84 2.58
N ILE A 27 4.61 0.67 2.86
CA ILE A 27 6.03 0.56 3.19
C ILE A 27 6.89 1.05 2.03
N LYS A 28 6.63 0.59 0.80
CA LYS A 28 7.35 1.02 -0.41
C LYS A 28 7.19 2.52 -0.71
N LEU A 29 6.05 3.11 -0.34
CA LEU A 29 5.85 4.56 -0.42
C LEU A 29 6.58 5.37 0.67
N GLY A 30 7.19 4.71 1.65
CA GLY A 30 7.95 5.38 2.70
C GLY A 30 7.11 5.89 3.87
N ILE A 31 5.99 5.22 4.19
CA ILE A 31 5.14 5.62 5.33
C ILE A 31 5.92 5.69 6.65
N LEU A 32 6.89 4.80 6.86
CA LEU A 32 7.74 4.78 8.06
C LEU A 32 8.63 6.03 8.15
N LYS A 33 9.30 6.39 7.05
CA LYS A 33 10.09 7.62 6.96
C LYS A 33 9.22 8.85 7.23
N ARG A 34 7.99 8.87 6.70
CA ARG A 34 7.06 9.98 6.96
C ARG A 34 6.66 10.04 8.44
N ALA A 35 6.43 8.89 9.08
CA ALA A 35 6.11 8.79 10.51
C ALA A 35 7.22 9.39 11.38
N GLU A 36 8.48 9.09 11.05
CA GLU A 36 9.65 9.65 11.74
C GLU A 36 9.71 11.17 11.60
N ILE A 37 9.52 11.70 10.39
CA ILE A 37 9.54 13.14 10.12
C ILE A 37 8.46 13.87 10.94
N ILE A 38 7.22 13.38 10.91
CA ILE A 38 6.11 14.05 11.61
C ILE A 38 6.18 13.88 13.13
N SER A 39 6.87 12.83 13.61
CA SER A 39 6.97 12.55 15.05
C SER A 39 8.20 13.14 15.71
N LYS A 40 9.05 13.86 14.97
CA LYS A 40 10.34 14.38 15.46
C LYS A 40 10.21 15.29 16.68
N ASN A 41 9.20 16.16 16.71
CA ASN A 41 9.05 17.21 17.73
C ASN A 41 7.73 17.13 18.52
N ILE A 42 7.11 15.94 18.59
CA ILE A 42 5.87 15.73 19.35
C ILE A 42 6.14 14.91 20.61
N GLN A 43 5.27 15.04 21.61
CA GLN A 43 5.33 14.26 22.85
C GLN A 43 5.30 12.75 22.56
N PHE A 44 6.02 11.98 23.38
CA PHE A 44 6.13 10.53 23.27
C PHE A 44 4.78 9.81 23.14
N SER A 45 3.77 10.21 23.92
CA SER A 45 2.42 9.62 23.87
C SER A 45 1.79 9.74 22.47
N LYS A 46 1.89 10.90 21.83
CA LYS A 46 1.40 11.13 20.46
C LYS A 46 2.23 10.37 19.44
N LYS A 47 3.55 10.28 19.63
CA LYS A 47 4.42 9.46 18.78
C LYS A 47 4.01 7.98 18.86
N ALA A 48 3.79 7.45 20.05
CA ALA A 48 3.35 6.07 20.25
C ALA A 48 2.00 5.80 19.54
N ASP A 49 1.04 6.72 19.63
CA ASP A 49 -0.25 6.59 18.94
C ASP A 49 -0.09 6.55 17.40
N ILE A 50 0.78 7.40 16.82
CA ILE A 50 1.07 7.38 15.38
C ILE A 50 1.63 6.02 14.95
N PHE A 51 2.64 5.52 15.65
CA PHE A 51 3.26 4.23 15.29
C PHE A 51 2.32 3.04 15.54
N TYR A 52 1.46 3.11 16.55
CA TYR A 52 0.39 2.13 16.75
C TYR A 52 -0.58 2.08 15.56
N ARG A 53 -1.03 3.23 15.07
CA ARG A 53 -1.91 3.32 13.88
C ARG A 53 -1.21 2.83 12.62
N ILE A 54 0.05 3.18 12.43
CA ILE A 54 0.83 2.68 11.28
C ILE A 54 0.97 1.17 11.33
N LYS A 55 1.24 0.58 12.50
CA LYS A 55 1.26 -0.88 12.67
C LYS A 55 -0.05 -1.52 12.23
N ARG A 56 -1.20 -0.95 12.60
CA ARG A 56 -2.51 -1.45 12.14
C ARG A 56 -2.66 -1.42 10.62
N LEU A 57 -2.09 -0.41 9.95
CA LEU A 57 -2.16 -0.26 8.49
C LEU A 57 -1.24 -1.23 7.74
N ILE A 58 -0.05 -1.54 8.27
CA ILE A 58 1.00 -2.26 7.53
C ILE A 58 1.22 -3.70 7.97
N ASP A 59 0.88 -4.06 9.20
CA ASP A 59 1.13 -5.40 9.75
C ASP A 59 0.19 -6.43 9.13
N ALA A 60 0.73 -7.60 8.78
CA ALA A 60 -0.01 -8.70 8.17
C ALA A 60 -1.10 -9.27 9.08
N LYS A 61 -0.97 -9.16 10.42
CA LYS A 61 -1.99 -9.57 11.39
C LYS A 61 -3.21 -8.63 11.39
N TYR A 62 -3.06 -7.42 10.87
CA TYR A 62 -4.13 -6.43 10.76
C TYR A 62 -4.47 -6.18 9.29
N MET A 63 -4.44 -4.92 8.83
CA MET A 63 -4.88 -4.56 7.49
C MET A 63 -3.83 -4.86 6.42
N GLY A 64 -2.57 -5.05 6.82
CA GLY A 64 -1.43 -5.09 5.92
C GLY A 64 -1.50 -6.19 4.86
N SER A 65 -2.07 -7.35 5.20
CA SER A 65 -2.24 -8.48 4.28
C SER A 65 -3.67 -8.58 3.72
N LEU A 66 -4.68 -8.20 4.54
CA LEU A 66 -6.10 -8.29 4.21
C LEU A 66 -6.49 -7.32 3.10
N PHE A 67 -6.06 -6.06 3.21
CA PHE A 67 -6.31 -5.03 2.21
C PHE A 67 -5.29 -5.14 1.07
N LYS A 68 -5.76 -4.87 -0.15
CA LYS A 68 -4.97 -4.93 -1.37
C LYS A 68 -5.05 -3.60 -2.10
N VAL A 69 -4.03 -3.31 -2.90
CA VAL A 69 -3.99 -2.15 -3.80
C VAL A 69 -3.91 -2.66 -5.23
N LEU A 70 -4.75 -2.11 -6.09
CA LEU A 70 -4.86 -2.45 -7.50
C LEU A 70 -4.59 -1.18 -8.33
N PHE A 71 -3.67 -1.28 -9.28
CA PHE A 71 -3.43 -0.26 -10.28
C PHE A 71 -3.73 -0.81 -11.67
N VAL A 72 -4.47 -0.05 -12.48
CA VAL A 72 -4.87 -0.43 -13.84
C VAL A 72 -4.51 0.70 -14.80
N SER A 73 -3.88 0.36 -15.92
CA SER A 73 -3.43 1.33 -16.91
C SER A 73 -3.29 0.71 -18.29
N LYS A 74 -3.14 1.55 -19.32
CA LYS A 74 -2.68 1.10 -20.64
C LYS A 74 -1.25 0.56 -20.54
N PHE A 75 -0.90 -0.43 -21.36
CA PHE A 75 0.43 -1.08 -21.33
C PHE A 75 1.62 -0.13 -21.51
N LYS A 76 1.46 0.99 -22.21
CA LYS A 76 2.51 2.02 -22.39
C LYS A 76 2.91 2.73 -21.08
N ASN A 77 2.19 2.50 -19.98
CA ASN A 77 2.50 3.11 -18.69
C ASN A 77 3.58 2.30 -17.92
N ASN A 78 4.69 2.98 -17.62
CA ASN A 78 5.84 2.43 -16.88
C ASN A 78 5.75 2.61 -15.36
N PHE A 79 4.63 3.17 -14.86
CA PHE A 79 4.39 3.37 -13.44
C PHE A 79 4.50 2.06 -12.64
N ASN A 80 5.25 2.12 -11.53
CA ASN A 80 5.47 0.99 -10.64
C ASN A 80 5.62 1.41 -9.15
N LEU A 81 5.46 2.70 -8.83
CA LEU A 81 5.68 3.25 -7.49
C LEU A 81 4.73 2.57 -6.49
N GLY A 82 5.29 2.02 -5.40
CA GLY A 82 4.53 1.26 -4.41
C GLY A 82 4.21 -0.18 -4.80
N PHE A 83 4.46 -0.59 -6.05
CA PHE A 83 4.23 -1.96 -6.54
C PHE A 83 5.53 -2.74 -6.74
N LYS A 84 6.63 -2.08 -7.13
CA LYS A 84 7.98 -2.65 -7.20
C LYS A 84 8.84 -2.22 -6.03
#